data_AF-A0A554LQI4-F1
#
_entry.id   AF-A0A554LQI4-F1
#
_cell.length_a   1.000
_cell.length_b   1.000
_cell.length_c   1.000
_cell.angle_alpha   90.00
_cell.angle_beta   90.00
_cell.angle_gamma   90.00
#
_symmetry.space_group_name_H-M   'P 1'
#
loop_
_entity.id
_entity.type
_entity.pdbx_description
1 polymer ?
#
loop_
_entity_poly.entity_id
_entity_poly.type
_entity_poly.pdbx_seq_one_letter_code
_entity_poly.pdbx_strand_id
1 'polypeptide(L)'
;MNEKYIKDLENVIKQMLSPFKDLPFVVIIKTISGFSVLPFEHNAEIIKLFGKSFDIAATEINKIGIKSNRPNEVGNYIEPFVKNALIAVGFSADVPTDNNGKKRSAGYPDIEILRENKSFYLEVKSYNIKNINTTQRSFYFSPSENFKVTKNAPHLLISYQVEKAENDLYYVKHWKFYSLENLKVDLKHEFNQNNRELYGDESNLDLISEKEI
;
A
#
# COMPACT_ATOMS: atom_id res chain seq x y z
N MET A 1 10.16 7.99 39.82
CA MET A 1 11.06 7.94 38.64
C MET A 1 12.01 9.12 38.69
N ASN A 2 13.25 8.97 38.23
CA ASN A 2 14.23 10.05 38.21
C ASN A 2 13.79 11.15 37.21
N GLU A 3 13.61 12.39 37.65
CA GLU A 3 13.16 13.51 36.80
C GLU A 3 14.08 13.75 35.60
N LYS A 4 15.39 13.53 35.78
CA LYS A 4 16.36 13.62 34.68
C LYS A 4 16.11 12.56 33.62
N TYR A 5 15.80 11.33 34.04
CA TYR A 5 15.49 10.22 33.13
C TYR A 5 14.22 10.49 32.32
N ILE A 6 13.16 11.00 32.96
CA ILE A 6 11.93 11.40 32.25
C ILE A 6 12.24 12.48 31.22
N LYS A 7 13.00 13.50 31.60
CA LYS A 7 13.35 14.62 30.71
C LYS A 7 14.22 14.17 29.52
N ASP A 8 15.16 13.25 29.75
CA ASP A 8 15.98 12.67 28.69
C ASP A 8 15.11 11.86 27.70
N LEU A 9 14.14 11.08 28.19
CA LEU A 9 13.16 10.38 27.35
C LEU A 9 12.26 11.34 26.57
N GLU A 10 11.75 12.39 27.21
CA GLU A 10 10.93 13.41 26.54
C GLU A 10 11.68 14.09 25.40
N ASN A 11 12.99 14.32 25.56
CA ASN A 11 13.83 14.91 24.52
C ASN A 11 14.04 13.95 23.35
N VAL A 12 14.29 12.66 23.62
CA VAL A 12 14.36 11.62 22.57
C VAL A 12 13.02 11.52 21.84
N ILE A 13 11.90 11.52 22.56
CA ILE A 13 10.55 11.50 21.95
C ILE A 13 10.37 12.72 21.05
N LYS A 14 10.70 13.93 21.51
CA LYS A 14 10.61 15.15 20.67
C LYS A 14 11.46 15.04 19.40
N GLN A 15 12.64 14.44 19.49
CA GLN A 15 13.50 14.21 18.33
C GLN A 15 12.88 13.18 17.37
N MET A 16 12.32 12.08 17.89
CA MET A 16 11.61 11.07 17.09
C MET A 16 10.32 11.61 16.47
N LEU A 17 9.66 12.59 17.08
CA LEU A 17 8.45 13.23 16.54
C LEU A 17 8.74 14.18 15.37
N SER A 18 10.00 14.51 15.11
CA SER A 18 10.37 15.29 13.94
C SER A 18 10.26 14.41 12.68
N PRO A 19 9.40 14.75 11.72
CA PRO A 19 9.20 13.90 10.54
C PRO A 19 10.48 13.87 9.69
N PHE A 20 10.95 12.66 9.40
CA PHE A 20 11.99 12.46 8.38
C PHE A 20 11.33 12.58 7.02
N LYS A 21 11.86 13.45 6.17
CA LYS A 21 11.32 13.74 4.84
C LYS A 21 12.25 13.29 3.74
N ASP A 22 11.70 13.12 2.54
CA ASP A 22 12.45 12.93 1.31
C ASP A 22 13.37 11.69 1.31
N LEU A 23 12.98 10.63 2.04
CA LEU A 23 13.76 9.41 2.15
C LEU A 23 13.63 8.56 0.87
N PRO A 24 14.74 8.08 0.27
CA PRO A 24 14.67 7.23 -0.91
C PRO A 24 13.95 5.90 -0.60
N PHE A 25 12.84 5.65 -1.29
CA PHE A 25 12.04 4.43 -1.14
C PHE A 25 12.88 3.17 -1.30
N VAL A 26 13.78 3.15 -2.29
CA VAL A 26 14.66 2.01 -2.60
C VAL A 26 15.59 1.64 -1.44
N VAL A 27 16.07 2.65 -0.69
CA VAL A 27 16.94 2.43 0.48
C VAL A 27 16.11 1.85 1.62
N ILE A 28 14.90 2.36 1.83
CA ILE A 28 14.00 1.86 2.88
C ILE A 28 13.63 0.40 2.62
N ILE A 29 13.16 0.06 1.41
CA ILE A 29 12.82 -1.31 1.05
C ILE A 29 14.03 -2.25 1.24
N LYS A 30 15.22 -1.85 0.77
CA LYS A 30 16.44 -2.64 0.97
C LYS A 30 16.75 -2.87 2.45
N THR A 31 16.56 -1.86 3.27
CA THR A 31 16.87 -1.90 4.71
C THR A 31 15.92 -2.83 5.46
N ILE A 32 14.63 -2.75 5.18
CA ILE A 32 13.62 -3.54 5.92
C ILE A 32 13.47 -4.97 5.39
N SER A 33 13.71 -5.19 4.10
CA SER A 33 13.46 -6.49 3.45
C SER A 33 14.74 -7.29 3.15
N GLY A 34 15.89 -6.63 3.04
CA GLY A 34 17.11 -7.21 2.49
C GLY A 34 17.14 -7.29 0.95
N PHE A 35 16.05 -6.96 0.25
CA PHE A 35 15.94 -7.02 -1.21
C PHE A 35 15.93 -5.65 -1.88
N SER A 36 16.49 -5.59 -3.09
CA SER A 36 16.66 -4.35 -3.85
C SER A 36 15.48 -4.09 -4.76
N VAL A 37 15.01 -2.84 -4.78
CA VAL A 37 14.14 -2.32 -5.85
C VAL A 37 15.00 -2.16 -7.10
N LEU A 38 14.74 -2.95 -8.13
CA LEU A 38 15.47 -2.89 -9.40
C LEU A 38 14.88 -1.82 -10.32
N PRO A 39 15.71 -1.19 -11.18
CA PRO A 39 15.20 -0.31 -12.23
C PRO A 39 14.20 -1.05 -13.14
N PHE A 40 13.14 -0.36 -13.54
CA PHE A 40 12.20 -0.91 -14.51
C PHE A 40 12.75 -0.76 -15.94
N GLU A 41 13.01 -1.89 -16.59
CA GLU A 41 13.42 -1.89 -17.99
C GLU A 41 12.24 -1.47 -18.89
N HIS A 42 12.39 -0.39 -19.65
CA HIS A 42 11.39 0.12 -20.58
C HIS A 42 11.27 -0.74 -21.85
N ASN A 43 10.86 -2.00 -21.67
CA ASN A 43 10.55 -2.92 -22.76
C ASN A 43 9.15 -2.63 -23.29
N ALA A 44 9.05 -2.29 -24.58
CA ALA A 44 7.78 -1.91 -25.22
C ALA A 44 6.71 -3.01 -25.18
N GLU A 45 7.09 -4.28 -25.26
CA GLU A 45 6.17 -5.41 -25.22
C GLU A 45 5.57 -5.57 -23.81
N ILE A 46 6.42 -5.55 -22.78
CA ILE A 46 5.99 -5.63 -21.38
C ILE A 46 5.07 -4.44 -21.03
N ILE A 47 5.44 -3.23 -21.43
CA ILE A 47 4.62 -2.03 -21.21
C ILE A 47 3.26 -2.17 -21.89
N LYS A 48 3.22 -2.67 -23.13
CA LYS A 48 1.96 -2.90 -23.87
C LYS A 48 1.08 -3.93 -23.17
N LEU A 49 1.66 -5.00 -22.62
CA LEU A 49 0.92 -6.02 -21.88
C LEU A 49 0.35 -5.48 -20.57
N PHE A 50 1.13 -4.73 -19.81
CA PHE A 50 0.64 -4.03 -18.62
C PHE A 50 -0.51 -3.07 -18.98
N GLY A 51 -0.33 -2.21 -19.98
CA GLY A 51 -1.37 -1.31 -20.45
C GLY A 51 -2.66 -2.05 -20.82
N LYS A 52 -2.55 -3.14 -21.60
CA LYS A 52 -3.69 -3.98 -21.96
C LYS A 52 -4.40 -4.56 -20.73
N SER A 53 -3.65 -5.04 -19.74
CA SER A 53 -4.23 -5.55 -18.49
C SER A 53 -5.00 -4.47 -17.72
N PHE A 54 -4.48 -3.24 -17.70
CA PHE A 54 -5.14 -2.14 -17.00
C PHE A 54 -6.39 -1.65 -17.73
N ASP A 55 -6.40 -1.68 -19.06
CA ASP A 55 -7.59 -1.41 -19.86
C ASP A 55 -8.69 -2.46 -19.66
N ILE A 56 -8.31 -3.74 -19.58
CA ILE A 56 -9.24 -4.84 -19.27
C ILE A 56 -9.84 -4.63 -17.88
N ALA A 57 -9.00 -4.40 -16.87
CA ALA A 57 -9.47 -4.17 -15.51
C ALA A 57 -10.44 -2.97 -15.42
N ALA A 58 -10.08 -1.84 -16.03
CA ALA A 58 -10.95 -0.66 -16.09
C ALA A 58 -12.29 -0.96 -16.77
N THR A 59 -12.27 -1.73 -17.87
CA THR A 59 -13.47 -2.12 -18.61
C THR A 59 -14.38 -3.00 -17.75
N GLU A 60 -13.82 -4.02 -17.08
CA GLU A 60 -14.60 -4.90 -16.20
C GLU A 60 -15.16 -4.16 -14.99
N ILE A 61 -14.39 -3.26 -14.37
CA ILE A 61 -14.87 -2.38 -13.30
C ILE A 61 -16.05 -1.55 -13.80
N ASN A 62 -15.93 -0.93 -14.98
CA ASN A 62 -16.96 -0.03 -15.49
C ASN A 62 -18.26 -0.71 -15.92
N LYS A 63 -18.27 -2.03 -16.12
CA LYS A 63 -19.52 -2.79 -16.36
C LYS A 63 -20.45 -2.78 -15.15
N ILE A 64 -19.89 -2.80 -13.94
CA ILE A 64 -20.66 -2.98 -12.70
C ILE A 64 -20.56 -1.77 -11.76
N GLY A 65 -19.49 -0.99 -11.85
CA GLY A 65 -19.11 0.02 -10.86
C GLY A 65 -18.62 -0.60 -9.55
N ILE A 66 -17.77 0.13 -8.81
CA ILE A 66 -17.34 -0.27 -7.47
C ILE A 66 -18.24 0.41 -6.44
N LYS A 67 -19.01 -0.36 -5.68
CA LYS A 67 -19.80 0.17 -4.56
C LYS A 67 -18.92 0.37 -3.34
N SER A 68 -18.79 1.61 -2.84
CA SER A 68 -18.13 1.88 -1.57
C SER A 68 -18.63 3.17 -0.92
N ASN A 69 -18.86 3.16 0.38
CA ASN A 69 -19.24 4.39 1.10
C ASN A 69 -18.04 5.33 1.32
N ARG A 70 -16.81 4.82 1.21
CA ARG A 70 -15.58 5.56 1.49
C ARG A 70 -14.69 5.58 0.23
N PRO A 71 -14.41 6.76 -0.34
CA PRO A 71 -13.53 6.87 -1.52
C PRO A 71 -12.18 6.17 -1.34
N ASN A 72 -11.65 6.15 -0.11
CA ASN A 72 -10.34 5.58 0.21
C ASN A 72 -10.31 4.05 0.22
N GLU A 73 -11.47 3.37 0.22
CA GLU A 73 -11.56 1.90 0.16
C GLU A 73 -11.69 1.38 -1.28
N VAL A 74 -11.92 2.28 -2.26
CA VAL A 74 -12.12 1.91 -3.67
C VAL A 74 -10.92 1.15 -4.23
N GLY A 75 -9.69 1.54 -3.86
CA GLY A 75 -8.46 0.85 -4.28
C GLY A 75 -8.46 -0.65 -3.95
N ASN A 76 -8.89 -1.02 -2.74
CA ASN A 76 -8.92 -2.42 -2.30
C ASN A 76 -9.87 -3.27 -3.17
N TYR A 77 -10.95 -2.67 -3.65
CA TYR A 77 -11.91 -3.35 -4.53
C TYR A 77 -11.44 -3.42 -6.00
N ILE A 78 -10.47 -2.59 -6.40
CA ILE A 78 -9.86 -2.63 -7.74
C ILE A 78 -8.85 -3.79 -7.86
N GLU A 79 -8.14 -4.13 -6.79
CA GLU A 79 -7.07 -5.14 -6.79
C GLU A 79 -7.44 -6.47 -7.48
N PRO A 80 -8.61 -7.09 -7.21
CA PRO A 80 -8.98 -8.35 -7.85
C PRO A 80 -9.15 -8.23 -9.38
N PHE A 81 -9.65 -7.09 -9.87
CA PHE A 81 -9.79 -6.84 -11.31
C PHE A 81 -8.43 -6.74 -11.99
N VAL A 82 -7.49 -6.02 -11.38
CA VAL A 82 -6.12 -5.88 -11.89
C VAL A 82 -5.44 -7.24 -11.93
N LYS A 83 -5.52 -8.02 -10.85
CA LYS A 83 -4.95 -9.37 -10.80
C LYS A 83 -5.50 -10.27 -11.90
N ASN A 84 -6.82 -10.33 -12.05
CA ASN A 84 -7.46 -11.17 -13.08
C ASN A 84 -7.08 -10.73 -14.50
N ALA A 85 -6.98 -9.41 -14.73
CA ALA A 85 -6.60 -8.88 -16.03
C ALA A 85 -5.13 -9.15 -16.39
N LEU A 86 -4.22 -9.11 -15.41
CA LEU A 86 -2.82 -9.51 -15.58
C LEU A 86 -2.73 -10.98 -16.00
N ILE A 87 -3.48 -11.86 -15.34
CA ILE A 87 -3.56 -13.29 -15.67
C ILE A 87 -4.07 -13.48 -17.11
N ALA A 88 -5.12 -12.75 -17.49
CA ALA A 88 -5.73 -12.83 -18.81
C ALA A 88 -4.78 -12.44 -19.96
N VAL A 89 -3.74 -11.64 -19.71
CA VAL A 89 -2.72 -11.27 -20.71
C VAL A 89 -1.43 -12.10 -20.61
N GLY A 90 -1.43 -13.16 -19.80
CA GLY A 90 -0.35 -14.13 -19.72
C GLY A 90 0.72 -13.84 -18.67
N PHE A 91 0.46 -12.98 -17.68
CA PHE A 91 1.27 -12.94 -16.47
C PHE A 91 0.79 -14.01 -15.48
N SER A 92 1.68 -14.48 -14.61
CA SER A 92 1.26 -15.03 -13.32
C SER A 92 1.13 -13.86 -12.34
N ALA A 93 0.01 -13.73 -11.65
CA ALA A 93 -0.20 -12.65 -10.69
C ALA A 93 -0.95 -13.15 -9.46
N ASP A 94 -0.42 -12.90 -8.27
CA ASP A 94 -1.09 -13.25 -7.02
C ASP A 94 -0.69 -12.34 -5.85
N VAL A 95 -1.37 -12.50 -4.71
CA VAL A 95 -0.97 -11.86 -3.47
C VAL A 95 0.42 -12.38 -3.08
N PRO A 96 1.41 -11.50 -2.81
CA PRO A 96 2.75 -11.94 -2.43
C PRO A 96 2.75 -12.76 -1.14
N THR A 97 3.68 -13.69 -1.04
CA THR A 97 3.99 -14.39 0.21
C THR A 97 4.95 -13.57 1.08
N ASP A 98 4.74 -13.60 2.39
CA ASP A 98 5.71 -13.07 3.35
C ASP A 98 7.00 -13.93 3.41
N ASN A 99 7.99 -13.46 4.15
CA ASN A 99 9.23 -14.18 4.45
C ASN A 99 9.04 -15.56 5.11
N ASN A 100 7.85 -15.88 5.61
CA ASN A 100 7.47 -17.17 6.17
C ASN A 100 6.66 -18.04 5.18
N GLY A 101 6.54 -17.60 3.92
CA GLY A 101 5.82 -18.32 2.87
C GLY A 101 4.29 -18.21 2.98
N LYS A 102 3.76 -17.34 3.84
CA LYS A 102 2.31 -17.17 4.03
C LYS A 102 1.79 -16.01 3.19
N LYS A 103 0.65 -16.22 2.51
CA LYS A 103 -0.06 -15.13 1.82
C LYS A 103 -0.77 -14.24 2.84
N ARG A 104 -0.67 -12.93 2.68
CA ARG A 104 -1.38 -11.95 3.51
C ARG A 104 -2.04 -10.92 2.60
N SER A 105 -3.33 -10.66 2.81
CA SER A 105 -4.03 -9.60 2.08
C SER A 105 -3.47 -8.23 2.45
N ALA A 106 -3.32 -7.93 3.75
CA ALA A 106 -2.85 -6.64 4.22
C ALA A 106 -1.33 -6.44 4.06
N GLY A 107 -0.93 -5.19 3.77
CA GLY A 107 0.47 -4.75 3.72
C GLY A 107 1.02 -4.64 2.30
N TYR A 108 2.14 -3.94 2.17
CA TYR A 108 2.81 -3.70 0.90
C TYR A 108 3.69 -4.89 0.47
N PRO A 109 3.73 -5.28 -0.82
CA PRO A 109 2.90 -4.80 -1.92
C PRO A 109 1.59 -5.60 -2.07
N ASP A 110 0.68 -5.10 -2.91
CA ASP A 110 -0.62 -5.75 -3.17
C ASP A 110 -0.49 -7.02 -4.04
N ILE A 111 0.28 -6.95 -5.13
CA ILE A 111 0.39 -8.02 -6.14
C ILE A 111 1.87 -8.34 -6.45
N GLU A 112 2.20 -9.62 -6.48
CA GLU A 112 3.41 -10.16 -7.07
C GLU A 112 3.11 -10.70 -8.46
N ILE A 113 3.93 -10.32 -9.43
CA ILE A 113 3.76 -10.65 -10.85
C ILE A 113 4.99 -11.40 -11.33
N LEU A 114 4.81 -12.47 -12.09
CA LEU A 114 5.88 -13.26 -12.71
C LEU A 114 5.61 -13.43 -14.21
N ARG A 115 6.66 -13.22 -15.01
CA ARG A 115 6.70 -13.56 -16.44
C ARG A 115 8.13 -13.90 -16.85
N GLU A 116 8.32 -15.03 -17.53
CA GLU A 116 9.63 -15.41 -18.11
C GLU A 116 10.79 -15.26 -17.11
N ASN A 117 10.58 -15.73 -15.87
CA ASN A 117 11.52 -15.61 -14.74
C ASN A 117 11.81 -14.19 -14.22
N LYS A 118 11.16 -13.15 -14.76
CA LYS A 118 11.18 -11.79 -14.21
C LYS A 118 10.02 -11.59 -13.25
N SER A 119 10.34 -11.18 -12.03
CA SER A 119 9.34 -10.82 -11.01
C SER A 119 9.14 -9.31 -10.95
N PHE A 120 7.93 -8.86 -10.63
CA PHE A 120 7.57 -7.47 -10.38
C PHE A 120 6.66 -7.39 -9.16
N TYR A 121 6.76 -6.30 -8.41
CA TYR A 121 5.80 -5.96 -7.37
C TYR A 121 4.92 -4.80 -7.84
N LEU A 122 3.62 -4.93 -7.67
CA LEU A 122 2.64 -3.93 -8.09
C LEU A 122 1.78 -3.50 -6.91
N GLU A 123 1.75 -2.19 -6.68
CA GLU A 123 0.79 -1.53 -5.80
C GLU A 123 -0.39 -0.99 -6.61
N VAL A 124 -1.61 -1.19 -6.13
CA VAL A 124 -2.84 -0.69 -6.74
C VAL A 124 -3.38 0.47 -5.90
N LYS A 125 -3.65 1.59 -6.57
CA LYS A 125 -4.25 2.77 -5.95
C LYS A 125 -5.39 3.32 -6.78
N SER A 126 -6.26 4.06 -6.11
CA SER A 126 -7.26 4.91 -6.74
C SER A 126 -7.04 6.36 -6.31
N TYR A 127 -7.37 7.30 -7.18
CA TYR A 127 -7.37 8.73 -6.84
C TYR A 127 -8.58 9.44 -7.44
N ASN A 128 -8.94 10.56 -6.84
CA ASN A 128 -9.93 11.47 -7.39
C ASN A 128 -9.24 12.72 -7.93
N ILE A 129 -9.62 13.19 -9.11
CA ILE A 129 -9.02 14.37 -9.75
C ILE A 129 -9.11 15.63 -8.88
N LYS A 130 -10.16 15.75 -8.06
CA LYS A 130 -10.36 16.89 -7.13
C LYS A 130 -9.30 16.94 -6.03
N ASN A 131 -8.67 15.81 -5.70
CA ASN A 131 -7.73 15.70 -4.58
C ASN A 131 -6.27 15.50 -5.02
N ILE A 132 -5.99 15.48 -6.33
CA ILE A 132 -4.67 15.12 -6.86
C ILE A 132 -3.53 16.05 -6.40
N ASN A 133 -3.84 17.33 -6.15
CA ASN A 133 -2.87 18.34 -5.71
C ASN A 133 -2.95 18.63 -4.21
N THR A 134 -3.58 17.75 -3.42
CA THR A 134 -3.66 17.91 -1.97
C THR A 134 -2.50 17.23 -1.26
N THR A 135 -2.27 17.57 0.01
CA THR A 135 -1.24 16.95 0.86
C THR A 135 -1.70 15.63 1.50
N GLN A 136 -2.82 15.08 1.06
CA GLN A 136 -3.34 13.82 1.57
C GLN A 136 -2.39 12.67 1.21
N ARG A 137 -2.20 11.75 2.15
CA ARG A 137 -1.32 10.59 1.95
C ARG A 137 -1.95 9.61 0.96
N SER A 138 -1.40 9.52 -0.24
CA SER A 138 -1.88 8.59 -1.28
C SER A 138 -1.12 7.26 -1.34
N PHE A 139 0.09 7.21 -0.77
CA PHE A 139 0.93 6.01 -0.69
C PHE A 139 1.49 5.88 0.71
N TYR A 140 1.40 4.68 1.28
CA TYR A 140 1.98 4.35 2.58
C TYR A 140 2.16 2.86 2.72
N PHE A 141 3.16 2.48 3.49
CA PHE A 141 3.38 1.11 3.93
C PHE A 141 3.97 1.15 5.33
N SER A 142 3.69 0.11 6.10
CA SER A 142 4.27 -0.08 7.42
C SER A 142 5.31 -1.20 7.33
N PRO A 143 6.52 -1.00 7.88
CA PRO A 143 7.43 -2.11 8.11
C PRO A 143 6.73 -3.19 8.94
N SER A 144 7.04 -4.46 8.65
CA SER A 144 6.53 -5.59 9.43
C SER A 144 7.61 -6.66 9.51
N GLU A 145 7.61 -7.44 10.59
CA GLU A 145 8.47 -8.63 10.69
C GLU A 145 8.17 -9.65 9.58
N ASN A 146 6.93 -9.63 9.08
CA ASN A 146 6.43 -10.51 8.03
C ASN A 146 6.27 -9.73 6.71
N PHE A 147 7.35 -9.11 6.25
CA PHE A 147 7.31 -8.27 5.07
C PHE A 147 7.18 -9.11 3.78
N LYS A 148 6.43 -8.60 2.81
CA LYS A 148 6.04 -9.32 1.58
C LYS A 148 7.05 -9.20 0.44
N VAL A 149 8.05 -8.34 0.56
CA VAL A 149 9.12 -8.20 -0.43
C VAL A 149 10.18 -9.26 -0.14
N THR A 150 10.28 -10.27 -0.99
CA THR A 150 11.07 -11.50 -0.79
C THR A 150 12.07 -11.78 -1.93
N LYS A 151 12.20 -10.85 -2.88
CA LYS A 151 13.08 -10.98 -4.06
C LYS A 151 13.45 -9.60 -4.60
N ASN A 152 14.60 -9.52 -5.28
CA ASN A 152 14.97 -8.33 -6.03
C ASN A 152 14.07 -8.23 -7.26
N ALA A 153 13.34 -7.12 -7.40
CA ALA A 153 12.38 -6.92 -8.49
C ALA A 153 12.14 -5.42 -8.72
N PRO A 154 11.62 -5.01 -9.89
CA PRO A 154 11.06 -3.67 -10.05
C PRO A 154 9.79 -3.53 -9.22
N HIS A 155 9.64 -2.36 -8.59
CA HIS A 155 8.43 -2.00 -7.84
C HIS A 155 7.65 -0.98 -8.66
N LEU A 156 6.38 -1.27 -8.88
CA LEU A 156 5.51 -0.56 -9.79
C LEU A 156 4.25 -0.10 -9.05
N LEU A 157 3.60 0.93 -9.58
CA LEU A 157 2.33 1.42 -9.08
C LEU A 157 1.36 1.71 -10.23
N ILE A 158 0.16 1.16 -10.12
CA ILE A 158 -0.98 1.52 -10.98
C ILE A 158 -1.96 2.36 -10.18
N SER A 159 -2.35 3.51 -10.72
CA SER A 159 -3.29 4.43 -10.10
C SER A 159 -4.47 4.70 -11.01
N TYR A 160 -5.67 4.30 -10.59
CA TYR A 160 -6.91 4.55 -11.32
C TYR A 160 -7.59 5.83 -10.86
N GLN A 161 -7.88 6.73 -11.80
CA GLN A 161 -8.77 7.85 -11.56
C GLN A 161 -10.19 7.32 -11.45
N VAL A 162 -10.83 7.57 -10.32
CA VAL A 162 -12.21 7.14 -10.05
C VAL A 162 -13.12 8.34 -9.84
N GLU A 163 -14.34 8.22 -10.35
CA GLU A 163 -15.41 9.19 -10.18
C GLU A 163 -16.61 8.54 -9.52
N LYS A 164 -17.14 9.22 -8.49
CA LYS A 164 -18.34 8.80 -7.79
C LYS A 164 -19.57 9.16 -8.62
N ALA A 165 -20.42 8.18 -8.87
CA ALA A 165 -21.75 8.33 -9.46
C ALA A 165 -22.84 8.15 -8.37
N GLU A 166 -24.10 8.03 -8.80
CA GLU A 166 -25.22 7.74 -7.92
C GLU A 166 -25.02 6.41 -7.16
N ASN A 167 -25.74 6.25 -6.05
CA ASN A 167 -25.68 5.04 -5.22
C ASN A 167 -24.27 4.63 -4.80
N ASP A 168 -23.37 5.59 -4.54
CA ASP A 168 -21.97 5.37 -4.13
C ASP A 168 -21.20 4.38 -5.02
N LEU A 169 -21.53 4.32 -6.30
CA LEU A 169 -20.79 3.57 -7.30
C LEU A 169 -19.63 4.43 -7.82
N TYR A 170 -18.47 3.82 -8.00
CA TYR A 170 -17.28 4.45 -8.56
C TYR A 170 -16.93 3.82 -9.90
N TYR A 171 -16.63 4.68 -10.86
CA TYR A 171 -16.25 4.30 -12.21
C TYR A 171 -14.86 4.84 -12.55
N VAL A 172 -14.11 4.06 -13.31
CA VAL A 172 -12.77 4.40 -13.76
C VAL A 172 -12.85 5.30 -14.98
N LYS A 173 -12.08 6.41 -14.97
CA LYS A 173 -11.96 7.31 -16.12
C LYS A 173 -10.62 7.23 -16.83
N HIS A 174 -9.56 6.97 -16.08
CA HIS A 174 -8.19 7.02 -16.56
C HIS A 174 -7.29 6.20 -15.62
N TRP A 175 -6.14 5.76 -16.09
CA TRP A 175 -5.13 5.12 -15.24
C TRP A 175 -3.73 5.64 -15.55
N LYS A 176 -2.86 5.65 -14.53
CA LYS A 176 -1.45 6.03 -14.64
C LYS A 176 -0.58 4.94 -14.05
N PHE A 177 0.51 4.62 -14.73
CA PHE A 177 1.41 3.53 -14.37
C PHE A 177 2.83 4.06 -14.16
N TYR A 178 3.46 3.65 -13.07
CA TYR A 178 4.72 4.23 -12.57
C TYR A 178 5.72 3.17 -12.16
N SER A 179 7.01 3.44 -12.37
CA SER A 179 8.11 2.82 -11.62
C SER A 179 8.33 3.58 -10.31
N LEU A 180 8.60 2.86 -9.23
CA LEU A 180 8.86 3.43 -7.90
C LEU A 180 10.36 3.59 -7.58
N GLU A 181 11.25 3.33 -8.53
CA GLU A 181 12.71 3.41 -8.33
C GLU A 181 13.21 4.81 -7.88
N ASN A 182 12.48 5.87 -8.23
CA ASN A 182 12.79 7.25 -7.87
C ASN A 182 11.85 7.83 -6.81
N LEU A 183 10.98 7.00 -6.21
CA LEU A 183 10.04 7.45 -5.19
C LEU A 183 10.79 7.93 -3.94
N LYS A 184 10.38 9.08 -3.42
CA LYS A 184 10.75 9.55 -2.08
C LYS A 184 9.53 9.48 -1.16
N VAL A 185 9.76 9.11 0.08
CA VAL A 185 8.70 8.98 1.09
C VAL A 185 9.09 9.72 2.37
N ASP A 186 8.08 10.11 3.13
CA ASP A 186 8.24 10.68 4.46
C ASP A 186 7.95 9.61 5.51
N LEU A 187 8.72 9.59 6.60
CA LEU A 187 8.43 8.78 7.77
C LEU A 187 7.55 9.59 8.74
N LYS A 188 6.33 9.09 8.97
CA LYS A 188 5.45 9.57 10.03
C LYS A 188 5.29 8.47 11.07
N HIS A 189 5.59 8.78 12.32
CA HIS A 189 5.41 7.87 13.45
C HIS A 189 3.95 7.87 13.91
N GLU A 190 3.47 6.73 14.39
CA GLU A 190 2.22 6.60 15.11
C GLU A 190 2.49 5.99 16.50
N PHE A 191 1.76 6.46 17.51
CA PHE A 191 1.61 5.73 18.76
C PHE A 191 0.32 4.91 18.62
N ASN A 192 0.40 3.61 18.87
CA ASN A 192 -0.76 2.72 18.79
C ASN A 192 -0.83 1.84 20.05
N GLN A 193 -2.00 1.22 20.23
CA GLN A 193 -2.24 0.21 21.25
C GLN A 193 -3.22 -0.84 20.70
N ASN A 194 -3.15 -2.08 21.18
CA ASN A 194 -3.99 -3.19 20.73
C ASN A 194 -5.22 -3.39 21.64
N ASN A 195 -6.22 -4.13 21.14
CA ASN A 195 -7.48 -4.35 21.88
C ASN A 195 -7.28 -5.11 23.20
N ARG A 196 -6.28 -5.98 23.33
CA ARG A 196 -6.02 -6.75 24.55
C ARG A 196 -5.49 -5.85 25.67
N GLU A 197 -4.59 -4.95 25.34
CA GLU A 197 -4.01 -3.97 26.27
C GLU A 197 -4.95 -2.79 26.55
N LEU A 198 -5.95 -2.53 25.71
CA LEU A 198 -6.90 -1.44 25.93
C LEU A 198 -8.16 -1.92 26.68
N TYR A 199 -8.74 -3.04 26.26
CA TYR A 199 -10.05 -3.52 26.75
C TYR A 199 -10.01 -4.93 27.35
N GLY A 200 -8.98 -5.71 27.04
CA GLY A 200 -8.88 -7.10 27.46
C GLY A 200 -8.18 -7.27 28.80
N ASP A 201 -7.91 -8.53 29.12
CA ASP A 201 -7.33 -8.95 30.40
C ASP A 201 -5.87 -8.49 30.59
N GLU A 202 -5.23 -7.97 29.54
CA GLU A 202 -3.87 -7.40 29.57
C GLU A 202 -3.88 -5.87 29.82
N SER A 203 -5.06 -5.28 30.01
CA SER A 203 -5.20 -3.84 30.21
C SER A 203 -4.67 -3.39 31.57
N ASN A 204 -3.82 -2.35 31.54
CA ASN A 204 -3.35 -1.66 32.74
C ASN A 204 -4.11 -0.34 32.98
N LEU A 205 -5.26 -0.16 32.33
CA LEU A 205 -6.07 1.03 32.46
C LEU A 205 -7.05 0.90 33.63
N ASP A 206 -7.26 1.99 34.36
CA ASP A 206 -8.28 2.07 35.40
C ASP A 206 -9.66 2.29 34.76
N LEU A 207 -10.51 1.25 34.78
CA LEU A 207 -11.90 1.38 34.31
C LEU A 207 -12.70 2.28 35.26
N ILE A 208 -13.09 3.46 34.78
CA ILE A 208 -13.83 4.45 35.59
C ILE A 208 -15.33 4.09 35.66
N SER A 209 -15.93 3.65 34.56
CA SER A 209 -17.34 3.24 34.50
C SER A 209 -17.62 2.47 33.21
N GLU A 210 -18.51 1.48 33.26
CA GLU A 210 -19.06 0.79 32.09
C GLU A 210 -20.59 0.70 32.21
N LYS A 211 -21.29 0.65 31.08
CA LYS A 211 -22.73 0.46 31.02
C LYS A 211 -23.10 -0.28 29.74
N GLU A 212 -23.96 -1.28 29.87
CA GLU A 212 -24.67 -1.88 28.75
C GLU A 212 -25.87 -0.99 28.36
N ILE A 213 -26.01 -0.70 27.06
CA ILE A 213 -27.05 0.20 26.51
C ILE A 213 -28.22 -0.63 25.99
#